data_AF-A0A959FT69-F1
#
_entry.id   AF-A0A959FT69-F1
#
_cell.length_a   1.000
_cell.length_b   1.000
_cell.length_c   1.000
_cell.angle_alpha   90.00
_cell.angle_beta   90.00
_cell.angle_gamma   90.00
#
_symmetry.space_group_name_H-M   'P 1'
#
loop_
_entity.id
_entity.type
_entity.pdbx_description
1 polymer ?
#
loop_
_entity_poly.entity_id
_entity_poly.type
_entity_poly.pdbx_seq_one_letter_code
_entity_poly.pdbx_strand_id
1 'polypeptide(L)'
;YVDPAITIRQLLRHQSGVYNFTDHPSFSPTISNQPNIQYTPAAVLYQFLNPPLFDPGEQFSYSNSNYLLLALVIEEATGNSFYEEVRSRFLDPLGLQSFFLPVLEPLQSPIAHLWLDLNGNGQLVDYHDEFFNWDALHTSTAAAGGYYSTAEDLARWIYHSQSGSLFSPATMQEMHDFVTTNFPGNTVYGLGITRRNYVGFDGYGHGGDISYAASAYYFPDLDVSVSVMDNDGTIISWDHAPIISRLLLAYNWYAANFPVPTTEEQASALSFYPNPIQEELWIAGNRSNCSRLEIFDAQGRRQAAFSAGQIPERLDARRWPAGLYWLRWIEAGQEFQATLVKE
;
A
#
# COMPACT_ATOMS: atom_id res chain seq x y z
N TYR A 1 9.51 -7.42 -31.26
CA TYR A 1 8.29 -6.59 -31.33
C TYR A 1 8.38 -5.34 -30.45
N VAL A 2 9.57 -4.82 -30.17
CA VAL A 2 9.76 -3.59 -29.38
C VAL A 2 10.36 -2.54 -30.30
N ASP A 3 9.67 -1.41 -30.46
CA ASP A 3 10.12 -0.29 -31.29
C ASP A 3 11.20 0.51 -30.54
N PRO A 4 12.40 0.72 -31.13
CA PRO A 4 13.48 1.47 -30.49
C PRO A 4 13.17 2.97 -30.27
N ALA A 5 12.11 3.52 -30.87
CA ALA A 5 11.65 4.88 -30.64
C ALA A 5 10.83 5.04 -29.35
N ILE A 6 10.44 3.94 -28.69
CA ILE A 6 9.72 3.98 -27.41
C ILE A 6 10.60 4.59 -26.33
N THR A 7 10.06 5.59 -25.63
CA THR A 7 10.71 6.24 -24.51
C THR A 7 10.36 5.58 -23.16
N ILE A 8 11.23 5.75 -22.15
CA ILE A 8 10.96 5.32 -20.77
C ILE A 8 9.63 5.90 -20.25
N ARG A 9 9.32 7.16 -20.59
CA ARG A 9 8.05 7.81 -20.22
C ARG A 9 6.84 7.08 -20.81
N GLN A 10 6.91 6.67 -22.07
CA GLN A 10 5.83 5.92 -22.72
C GLN A 10 5.66 4.51 -22.13
N LEU A 11 6.74 3.87 -21.67
CA LEU A 11 6.64 2.61 -20.92
C LEU A 11 5.88 2.82 -19.60
N LEU A 12 6.35 3.77 -18.77
CA LEU A 12 5.78 4.09 -17.45
C LEU A 12 4.30 4.50 -17.49
N ARG A 13 3.86 5.12 -18.60
CA ARG A 13 2.48 5.64 -18.78
C ARG A 13 1.62 4.77 -19.71
N HIS A 14 2.07 3.57 -20.08
CA HIS A 14 1.32 2.66 -20.95
C HIS A 14 0.91 3.24 -22.31
N GLN A 15 1.80 4.02 -22.92
CA GLN A 15 1.64 4.58 -24.26
C GLN A 15 2.65 4.02 -25.26
N SER A 16 3.24 2.86 -24.96
CA SER A 16 4.29 2.25 -25.78
C SER A 16 3.77 1.48 -27.00
N GLY A 17 2.50 1.05 -26.96
CA GLY A 17 1.93 0.10 -27.93
C GLY A 17 2.42 -1.34 -27.77
N VAL A 18 3.31 -1.63 -26.80
CA VAL A 18 3.87 -2.97 -26.59
C VAL A 18 2.79 -3.92 -26.11
N TYR A 19 2.64 -5.04 -26.81
CA TYR A 19 1.69 -6.10 -26.48
C TYR A 19 1.86 -6.57 -25.03
N ASN A 20 0.74 -6.74 -24.33
CA ASN A 20 0.72 -7.20 -22.95
C ASN A 20 0.92 -8.72 -22.89
N PHE A 21 2.04 -9.18 -22.31
CA PHE A 21 2.39 -10.61 -22.33
C PHE A 21 1.35 -11.51 -21.65
N THR A 22 0.61 -11.00 -20.66
CA THR A 22 -0.44 -11.75 -19.97
C THR A 22 -1.65 -12.03 -20.85
N ASP A 23 -1.83 -11.27 -21.94
CA ASP A 23 -2.90 -11.48 -22.91
C ASP A 23 -2.53 -12.54 -23.96
N HIS A 24 -1.27 -12.99 -23.97
CA HIS A 24 -0.82 -14.02 -24.89
C HIS A 24 -1.59 -15.33 -24.61
N PRO A 25 -2.25 -15.95 -25.61
CA PRO A 25 -3.12 -17.12 -25.38
C PRO A 25 -2.43 -18.30 -24.70
N SER A 26 -1.12 -18.44 -24.91
CA SER A 26 -0.30 -19.50 -24.29
C SER A 26 0.28 -19.14 -22.93
N PHE A 27 0.21 -17.89 -22.48
CA PHE A 27 0.85 -17.47 -21.22
C PHE A 27 0.34 -18.28 -20.03
N SER A 28 -0.95 -18.15 -19.69
CA SER A 28 -1.54 -18.86 -18.55
C SER A 28 -1.36 -20.39 -18.65
N PRO A 29 -1.66 -21.07 -19.78
CA PRO A 29 -1.39 -22.50 -19.91
C PRO A 29 0.08 -22.89 -19.75
N THR A 30 1.03 -22.08 -20.22
CA THR A 30 2.45 -22.37 -20.05
C THR A 30 2.88 -22.24 -18.60
N ILE A 31 2.47 -21.16 -17.91
CA ILE A 31 2.79 -20.95 -16.50
C ILE A 31 2.23 -22.08 -15.63
N SER A 32 0.96 -22.46 -15.84
CA SER A 32 0.31 -23.50 -15.02
C SER A 32 0.85 -24.91 -15.28
N ASN A 33 1.25 -25.23 -16.51
CA ASN A 33 1.79 -26.56 -16.85
C ASN A 33 3.28 -26.72 -16.50
N GLN A 34 4.00 -25.61 -16.30
CA GLN A 34 5.43 -25.60 -16.02
C GLN A 34 5.75 -24.75 -14.78
N PRO A 35 5.16 -25.08 -13.62
CA PRO A 35 5.14 -24.19 -12.45
C PRO A 35 6.50 -23.92 -11.84
N ASN A 36 7.45 -24.85 -12.01
CA ASN A 36 8.79 -24.78 -11.41
C ASN A 36 9.82 -24.05 -12.30
N ILE A 37 9.42 -23.53 -13.46
CA ILE A 37 10.35 -22.78 -14.32
C ILE A 37 10.50 -21.37 -13.78
N GLN A 38 11.74 -20.89 -13.68
CA GLN A 38 12.02 -19.49 -13.37
C GLN A 38 12.26 -18.72 -14.67
N TYR A 39 11.58 -17.58 -14.82
CA TYR A 39 11.70 -16.72 -15.98
C TYR A 39 12.51 -15.46 -15.65
N THR A 40 13.40 -15.06 -16.56
CA THR A 40 13.92 -13.70 -16.58
C THR A 40 12.94 -12.78 -17.32
N PRO A 41 12.93 -11.46 -17.06
CA PRO A 41 12.10 -10.52 -17.80
C PRO A 41 12.28 -10.65 -19.33
N ALA A 42 13.52 -10.83 -19.79
CA ALA A 42 13.84 -11.04 -21.20
C ALA A 42 13.23 -12.33 -21.77
N ALA A 43 13.22 -13.43 -21.01
CA ALA A 43 12.64 -14.70 -21.44
C ALA A 43 11.11 -14.59 -21.61
N VAL A 44 10.42 -13.92 -20.69
CA VAL A 44 8.97 -13.65 -20.80
C VAL A 44 8.68 -12.84 -22.06
N LEU A 45 9.40 -11.72 -22.25
CA LEU A 45 9.21 -10.84 -23.40
C LEU A 45 9.51 -11.58 -24.73
N TYR A 46 10.54 -12.41 -24.78
CA TYR A 46 10.87 -13.18 -25.97
C TYR A 46 9.76 -14.20 -26.32
N GLN A 47 9.19 -14.86 -25.32
CA GLN A 47 8.24 -15.94 -25.52
C GLN A 47 6.80 -15.48 -25.77
N PHE A 48 6.37 -14.37 -25.13
CA PHE A 48 4.96 -14.01 -25.04
C PHE A 48 4.60 -12.65 -25.68
N LEU A 49 5.56 -11.97 -26.32
CA LEU A 49 5.22 -10.78 -27.10
C LEU A 49 4.61 -11.13 -28.45
N ASN A 50 3.55 -10.41 -28.80
CA ASN A 50 2.96 -10.34 -30.13
C ASN A 50 3.28 -8.98 -30.79
N PRO A 51 2.89 -8.77 -32.07
CA PRO A 51 3.01 -7.46 -32.72
C PRO A 51 2.41 -6.32 -31.88
N PRO A 52 2.98 -5.10 -31.96
CA PRO A 52 2.49 -3.95 -31.22
C PRO A 52 1.05 -3.59 -31.60
N LEU A 53 0.32 -3.00 -30.66
CA LEU A 53 -1.09 -2.63 -30.82
C LEU A 53 -1.28 -1.32 -31.61
N PHE A 54 -0.32 -0.40 -31.50
CA PHE A 54 -0.32 0.93 -32.13
C PHE A 54 1.09 1.53 -32.06
N ASP A 55 1.32 2.66 -32.74
CA ASP A 55 2.63 3.32 -32.76
C ASP A 55 2.91 4.07 -31.43
N PRO A 56 4.17 4.19 -30.99
CA PRO A 56 4.49 4.77 -29.69
C PRO A 56 3.92 6.18 -29.48
N GLY A 57 3.15 6.37 -28.40
CA GLY A 57 2.56 7.65 -28.00
C GLY A 57 1.16 7.92 -28.54
N GLU A 58 0.64 7.11 -29.46
CA GLU A 58 -0.67 7.38 -30.08
C GLU A 58 -1.85 7.16 -29.14
N GLN A 59 -1.79 6.12 -28.29
CA GLN A 59 -2.91 5.67 -27.46
C GLN A 59 -2.45 5.24 -26.07
N PHE A 60 -3.41 4.96 -25.20
CA PHE A 60 -3.19 4.31 -23.90
C PHE A 60 -3.66 2.85 -23.98
N SER A 61 -2.81 1.91 -23.58
CA SER A 61 -3.19 0.51 -23.37
C SER A 61 -2.29 -0.11 -22.32
N TYR A 62 -2.89 -0.51 -21.19
CA TYR A 62 -2.18 -1.11 -20.08
C TYR A 62 -1.44 -2.38 -20.52
N SER A 63 -0.17 -2.47 -20.15
CA SER A 63 0.71 -3.56 -20.59
C SER A 63 1.76 -3.84 -19.52
N ASN A 64 1.69 -5.04 -18.94
CA ASN A 64 2.67 -5.52 -17.96
C ASN A 64 4.07 -5.68 -18.60
N SER A 65 4.13 -5.89 -19.92
CA SER A 65 5.39 -5.95 -20.67
C SER A 65 6.22 -4.67 -20.54
N ASN A 66 5.57 -3.51 -20.35
CA ASN A 66 6.28 -2.26 -20.13
C ASN A 66 7.14 -2.29 -18.87
N TYR A 67 6.64 -2.92 -17.80
CA TYR A 67 7.35 -2.99 -16.53
C TYR A 67 8.46 -4.04 -16.54
N LEU A 68 8.32 -5.10 -17.33
CA LEU A 68 9.44 -6.02 -17.62
C LEU A 68 10.55 -5.32 -18.42
N LEU A 69 10.20 -4.46 -19.39
CA LEU A 69 11.18 -3.65 -20.11
C LEU A 69 11.85 -2.62 -19.19
N LEU A 70 11.12 -2.00 -18.27
CA LEU A 70 11.69 -1.09 -17.28
C LEU A 70 12.65 -1.80 -16.31
N ALA A 71 12.37 -3.03 -15.91
CA ALA A 71 13.31 -3.83 -15.13
C ALA A 71 14.63 -4.06 -15.88
N LEU A 72 14.56 -4.40 -17.17
CA LEU A 72 15.76 -4.54 -18.02
C LEU A 72 16.53 -3.21 -18.16
N VAL A 73 15.82 -2.07 -18.24
CA VAL A 73 16.46 -0.75 -18.27
C VAL A 73 17.19 -0.44 -16.96
N ILE A 74 16.59 -0.77 -15.81
CA ILE A 74 17.21 -0.61 -14.49
C ILE A 74 18.47 -1.48 -14.39
N GLU A 75 18.36 -2.75 -14.81
CA GLU A 75 19.47 -3.71 -14.81
C GLU A 75 20.64 -3.22 -15.66
N GLU A 76 20.38 -2.78 -16.89
CA GLU A 76 21.42 -2.26 -17.78
C GLU A 76 22.05 -0.96 -17.24
N ALA A 77 21.23 -0.07 -16.65
CA ALA A 77 21.72 1.23 -16.18
C ALA A 77 22.54 1.13 -14.88
N THR A 78 22.29 0.12 -14.05
CA THR A 78 22.88 0.01 -12.70
C THR A 78 23.85 -1.15 -12.55
N GLY A 79 23.70 -2.20 -13.37
CA GLY A 79 24.43 -3.47 -13.23
C GLY A 79 23.87 -4.41 -12.15
N ASN A 80 22.80 -4.02 -11.44
CA ASN A 80 22.15 -4.83 -10.40
C ASN A 80 20.73 -5.21 -10.82
N SER A 81 20.16 -6.26 -10.21
CA SER A 81 18.77 -6.63 -10.49
C SER A 81 17.80 -5.52 -10.06
N PHE A 82 16.65 -5.40 -10.75
CA PHE A 82 15.68 -4.35 -10.41
C PHE A 82 15.20 -4.42 -8.95
N TYR A 83 15.07 -5.64 -8.40
CA TYR A 83 14.56 -5.84 -7.03
C TYR A 83 15.60 -5.50 -5.97
N GLU A 84 16.90 -5.71 -6.24
CA GLU A 84 17.99 -5.20 -5.40
C GLU A 84 18.01 -3.67 -5.37
N GLU A 85 17.78 -3.02 -6.51
CA GLU A 85 17.69 -1.56 -6.61
C GLU A 85 16.46 -1.01 -5.89
N VAL A 86 15.30 -1.66 -6.03
CA VAL A 86 14.07 -1.27 -5.29
C VAL A 86 14.28 -1.41 -3.79
N ARG A 87 14.84 -2.54 -3.34
CA ARG A 87 15.07 -2.78 -1.91
C ARG A 87 16.06 -1.77 -1.31
N SER A 88 17.24 -1.64 -1.90
CA SER A 88 18.33 -0.82 -1.36
C SER A 88 18.04 0.68 -1.39
N ARG A 89 17.32 1.17 -2.41
CA ARG A 89 17.01 2.61 -2.54
C ARG A 89 15.76 3.04 -1.80
N PHE A 90 14.80 2.15 -1.63
CA PHE A 90 13.48 2.52 -1.15
C PHE A 90 13.01 1.69 0.04
N LEU A 91 12.93 0.36 -0.08
CA LEU A 91 12.30 -0.46 0.96
C LEU A 91 13.09 -0.45 2.28
N ASP A 92 14.41 -0.69 2.22
CA ASP A 92 15.25 -0.73 3.42
C ASP A 92 15.37 0.65 4.09
N PRO A 93 15.65 1.76 3.37
CA PRO A 93 15.70 3.09 3.98
C PRO A 93 14.38 3.55 4.62
N LEU A 94 13.24 3.07 4.13
CA LEU A 94 11.92 3.38 4.68
C LEU A 94 11.46 2.41 5.77
N GLY A 95 12.25 1.36 6.05
CA GLY A 95 11.90 0.33 7.01
C GLY A 95 10.72 -0.53 6.59
N LEU A 96 10.44 -0.65 5.30
CA LEU A 96 9.31 -1.40 4.73
C LEU A 96 9.67 -2.87 4.55
N GLN A 97 9.90 -3.56 5.66
CA GLN A 97 10.52 -4.87 5.69
C GLN A 97 9.60 -5.98 5.16
N SER A 98 8.26 -5.81 5.19
CA SER A 98 7.36 -6.88 4.74
C SER A 98 7.32 -7.06 3.22
N PHE A 99 7.89 -6.13 2.44
CA PHE A 99 7.97 -6.29 0.99
C PHE A 99 8.96 -7.38 0.59
N PHE A 100 8.54 -8.30 -0.27
CA PHE A 100 9.44 -9.27 -0.91
C PHE A 100 8.85 -9.82 -2.22
N LEU A 101 9.73 -10.28 -3.11
CA LEU A 101 9.38 -11.08 -4.29
C LEU A 101 9.62 -12.56 -4.00
N PRO A 102 8.60 -13.45 -4.08
CA PRO A 102 8.82 -14.88 -3.97
C PRO A 102 9.85 -15.37 -4.98
N VAL A 103 10.60 -16.42 -4.62
CA VAL A 103 11.72 -17.01 -5.39
C VAL A 103 12.97 -16.14 -5.44
N LEU A 104 12.82 -14.83 -5.65
CA LEU A 104 13.93 -13.89 -5.81
C LEU A 104 14.47 -13.38 -4.48
N GLU A 105 13.62 -13.37 -3.45
CA GLU A 105 13.93 -12.87 -2.12
C GLU A 105 13.43 -13.84 -1.03
N PRO A 106 14.09 -13.88 0.13
CA PRO A 106 13.69 -14.77 1.21
C PRO A 106 12.33 -14.38 1.80
N LEU A 107 11.50 -15.39 2.09
CA LEU A 107 10.25 -15.19 2.80
C LEU A 107 10.49 -14.66 4.21
N GLN A 108 9.89 -13.52 4.55
CA GLN A 108 10.11 -12.86 5.84
C GLN A 108 9.01 -13.12 6.87
N SER A 109 7.81 -13.51 6.44
CA SER A 109 6.63 -13.68 7.31
C SER A 109 5.61 -14.63 6.69
N PRO A 110 4.69 -15.21 7.48
CA PRO A 110 3.58 -15.99 6.94
C PRO A 110 2.72 -15.17 5.99
N ILE A 111 2.18 -15.82 4.96
CA ILE A 111 1.34 -15.20 3.94
C ILE A 111 -0.10 -15.60 4.19
N ALA A 112 -1.04 -14.68 3.96
CA ALA A 112 -2.46 -14.99 4.00
C ALA A 112 -2.81 -16.04 2.94
N HIS A 113 -3.55 -17.08 3.32
CA HIS A 113 -3.96 -18.13 2.40
C HIS A 113 -4.81 -17.54 1.25
N LEU A 114 -4.63 -18.05 0.04
CA LEU A 114 -5.40 -17.64 -1.13
C LEU A 114 -6.64 -18.53 -1.28
N TRP A 115 -7.80 -17.92 -1.51
CA TRP A 115 -9.06 -18.63 -1.69
C TRP A 115 -9.59 -18.41 -3.11
N LEU A 116 -9.75 -19.49 -3.89
CA LEU A 116 -10.18 -19.41 -5.30
C LEU A 116 -11.45 -20.21 -5.58
N ASP A 117 -12.30 -19.71 -6.48
CA ASP A 117 -13.35 -20.52 -7.11
C ASP A 117 -12.83 -21.12 -8.43
N LEU A 118 -12.21 -22.31 -8.34
CA LEU A 118 -11.58 -22.96 -9.49
C LEU A 118 -12.58 -23.47 -10.54
N ASN A 119 -13.84 -23.70 -10.15
CA ASN A 119 -14.84 -24.35 -11.00
C ASN A 119 -16.02 -23.44 -11.37
N GLY A 120 -16.01 -22.18 -10.93
CA GLY A 120 -17.08 -21.21 -11.16
C GLY A 120 -18.40 -21.58 -10.47
N ASN A 121 -18.36 -22.34 -9.37
CA ASN A 121 -19.55 -22.82 -8.67
C ASN A 121 -19.89 -22.03 -7.39
N GLY A 122 -19.14 -20.95 -7.13
CA GLY A 122 -19.24 -20.11 -5.93
C GLY A 122 -18.64 -20.72 -4.67
N GLN A 123 -17.94 -21.86 -4.77
CA GLN A 123 -17.26 -22.48 -3.62
C GLN A 123 -15.77 -22.17 -3.68
N LEU A 124 -15.30 -21.42 -2.69
CA LEU A 124 -13.89 -21.13 -2.54
C LEU A 124 -13.16 -22.34 -1.96
N VAL A 125 -11.99 -22.62 -2.54
CA VAL A 125 -11.02 -23.58 -2.02
C VAL A 125 -9.73 -22.87 -1.66
N ASP A 126 -9.08 -23.34 -0.60
CA ASP A 126 -7.74 -22.90 -0.25
C ASP A 126 -6.77 -23.39 -1.31
N TYR A 127 -6.15 -22.46 -2.04
CA TYR A 127 -5.20 -22.71 -3.12
C TYR A 127 -3.84 -22.07 -2.84
N HIS A 128 -3.58 -21.78 -1.56
CA HIS A 128 -2.39 -21.06 -1.13
C HIS A 128 -1.09 -21.77 -1.53
N ASP A 129 -0.98 -23.05 -1.19
CA ASP A 129 0.26 -23.82 -1.38
C ASP A 129 0.57 -24.00 -2.88
N GLU A 130 -0.43 -24.30 -3.70
CA GLU A 130 -0.26 -24.44 -5.14
C GLU A 130 0.17 -23.12 -5.79
N PHE A 131 -0.48 -22.02 -5.41
CA PHE A 131 -0.20 -20.70 -5.98
C PHE A 131 1.15 -20.16 -5.54
N PHE A 132 1.49 -20.24 -4.26
CA PHE A 132 2.75 -19.69 -3.73
C PHE A 132 3.99 -20.46 -4.20
N ASN A 133 3.83 -21.74 -4.57
CA ASN A 133 4.91 -22.55 -5.13
C ASN A 133 4.99 -22.47 -6.67
N TRP A 134 4.27 -21.57 -7.33
CA TRP A 134 4.42 -21.30 -8.77
C TRP A 134 5.57 -20.32 -9.04
N ASP A 135 6.80 -20.84 -9.04
CA ASP A 135 7.99 -20.10 -9.45
C ASP A 135 7.78 -19.37 -10.79
N ALA A 136 7.15 -20.04 -11.74
CA ALA A 136 6.85 -19.49 -13.06
C ALA A 136 5.97 -18.24 -13.01
N LEU A 137 4.95 -18.24 -12.16
CA LEU A 137 4.08 -17.08 -12.01
C LEU A 137 4.84 -15.93 -11.34
N HIS A 138 5.50 -16.20 -10.21
CA HIS A 138 6.18 -15.18 -9.41
C HIS A 138 7.33 -14.52 -10.15
N THR A 139 8.14 -15.30 -10.88
CA THR A 139 9.27 -14.76 -11.64
C THR A 139 8.83 -14.08 -12.95
N SER A 140 7.78 -14.59 -13.63
CA SER A 140 7.31 -13.98 -14.89
C SER A 140 6.59 -12.65 -14.70
N THR A 141 5.99 -12.42 -13.53
CA THR A 141 5.22 -11.20 -13.21
C THR A 141 5.97 -10.22 -12.30
N ALA A 142 7.15 -10.61 -11.79
CA ALA A 142 7.89 -9.93 -10.72
C ALA A 142 7.85 -8.40 -10.81
N ALA A 143 8.45 -7.80 -11.83
CA ALA A 143 8.54 -6.35 -11.96
C ALA A 143 7.20 -5.65 -12.29
N ALA A 144 6.20 -6.39 -12.78
CA ALA A 144 4.90 -5.84 -13.15
C ALA A 144 3.85 -5.91 -12.01
N GLY A 145 4.08 -6.73 -10.99
CA GLY A 145 3.17 -6.81 -9.84
C GLY A 145 3.45 -7.93 -8.84
N GLY A 146 4.61 -8.58 -8.87
CA GLY A 146 4.87 -9.80 -8.08
C GLY A 146 5.18 -9.58 -6.59
N TYR A 147 5.20 -8.33 -6.10
CA TYR A 147 5.54 -8.05 -4.71
C TYR A 147 4.43 -8.47 -3.74
N TYR A 148 4.83 -9.16 -2.69
CA TYR A 148 4.04 -9.39 -1.49
C TYR A 148 4.39 -8.32 -0.46
N SER A 149 3.43 -7.95 0.39
CA SER A 149 3.62 -7.00 1.50
C SER A 149 2.46 -7.12 2.49
N THR A 150 2.49 -6.32 3.56
CA THR A 150 1.35 -6.11 4.45
C THR A 150 0.55 -4.86 4.05
N ALA A 151 -0.71 -4.78 4.48
CA ALA A 151 -1.53 -3.59 4.25
C ALA A 151 -0.90 -2.33 4.86
N GLU A 152 -0.25 -2.47 6.02
CA GLU A 152 0.44 -1.39 6.72
C GLU A 152 1.63 -0.86 5.92
N ASP A 153 2.58 -1.71 5.53
CA ASP A 153 3.75 -1.26 4.76
C ASP A 153 3.35 -0.75 3.37
N LEU A 154 2.31 -1.32 2.75
CA LEU A 154 1.79 -0.80 1.49
C LEU A 154 1.15 0.60 1.66
N ALA A 155 0.45 0.85 2.78
CA ALA A 155 -0.05 2.19 3.10
C ALA A 155 1.10 3.19 3.34
N ARG A 156 2.16 2.76 4.04
CA ARG A 156 3.36 3.59 4.25
C ARG A 156 4.10 3.87 2.94
N TRP A 157 4.24 2.88 2.06
CA TRP A 157 4.82 3.05 0.73
C TRP A 157 4.05 4.10 -0.08
N ILE A 158 2.72 3.98 -0.15
CA ILE A 158 1.94 4.93 -0.94
C ILE A 158 1.96 6.33 -0.34
N TYR A 159 1.96 6.44 1.00
CA TYR A 159 2.15 7.72 1.68
C TYR A 159 3.49 8.36 1.29
N HIS A 160 4.60 7.63 1.43
CA HIS A 160 5.93 8.20 1.15
C HIS A 160 6.12 8.57 -0.31
N SER A 161 5.65 7.72 -1.23
CA SER A 161 5.79 7.95 -2.68
C SER A 161 4.93 9.10 -3.19
N GLN A 162 3.77 9.39 -2.56
CA GLN A 162 2.82 10.39 -3.07
C GLN A 162 2.74 11.68 -2.25
N SER A 163 3.23 11.71 -1.00
CA SER A 163 3.28 12.93 -0.17
C SER A 163 4.39 13.91 -0.57
N GLY A 164 5.27 13.53 -1.49
CA GLY A 164 6.45 14.30 -1.88
C GLY A 164 7.67 14.11 -0.98
N SER A 165 7.66 13.11 -0.09
CA SER A 165 8.80 12.81 0.81
C SER A 165 9.96 12.09 0.11
N LEU A 166 9.72 11.38 -0.98
CA LEU A 166 10.74 10.58 -1.70
C LEU A 166 11.28 11.24 -2.96
N PHE A 167 10.44 11.98 -3.68
CA PHE A 167 10.76 12.46 -5.01
C PHE A 167 10.81 13.99 -5.05
N SER A 168 11.67 14.53 -5.91
CA SER A 168 11.73 15.97 -6.13
C SER A 168 10.38 16.50 -6.66
N PRO A 169 10.04 17.78 -6.44
CA PRO A 169 8.82 18.37 -7.01
C PRO A 169 8.71 18.21 -8.54
N ALA A 170 9.83 18.30 -9.26
CA ALA A 170 9.86 18.08 -10.71
C ALA A 170 9.52 16.63 -11.08
N THR A 171 10.06 15.66 -10.36
CA THR A 171 9.74 14.24 -10.54
C THR A 171 8.27 13.94 -10.23
N MET A 172 7.72 14.52 -9.15
CA MET A 172 6.31 14.40 -8.80
C MET A 172 5.42 15.00 -9.89
N GLN A 173 5.77 16.18 -10.41
CA GLN A 173 5.04 16.80 -11.51
C GLN A 173 5.03 15.91 -12.75
N GLU A 174 6.15 15.29 -13.11
CA GLU A 174 6.21 14.34 -14.22
C GLU A 174 5.40 13.07 -13.95
N MET A 175 5.47 12.54 -12.71
CA MET A 175 4.70 11.37 -12.28
C MET A 175 3.19 11.61 -12.39
N HIS A 176 2.75 12.85 -12.14
CA HIS A 176 1.35 13.29 -12.18
C HIS A 176 0.93 13.94 -13.51
N ASP A 177 1.75 13.86 -14.57
CA ASP A 177 1.34 14.23 -15.92
C ASP A 177 0.43 13.13 -16.51
N PHE A 178 -0.83 13.17 -16.08
CA PHE A 178 -1.81 12.11 -16.33
C PHE A 178 -2.36 12.09 -17.76
N VAL A 179 -2.60 10.88 -18.28
CA VAL A 179 -3.37 10.63 -19.50
C VAL A 179 -4.71 9.98 -19.20
N THR A 180 -5.67 10.17 -20.10
CA THR A 180 -6.98 9.54 -20.02
C THR A 180 -6.86 8.04 -20.25
N THR A 181 -7.65 7.25 -19.52
CA THR A 181 -7.73 5.80 -19.68
C THR A 181 -9.16 5.34 -19.96
N ASN A 182 -9.32 4.04 -20.21
CA ASN A 182 -10.59 3.34 -20.23
C ASN A 182 -10.94 2.67 -18.89
N PHE A 183 -10.22 2.95 -17.81
CA PHE A 183 -10.48 2.40 -16.49
C PHE A 183 -11.74 3.00 -15.85
N PRO A 184 -12.40 2.26 -14.94
CA PRO A 184 -13.63 2.72 -14.31
C PRO A 184 -13.42 3.98 -13.47
N GLY A 185 -14.50 4.73 -13.23
CA GLY A 185 -14.49 5.90 -12.34
C GLY A 185 -13.70 7.10 -12.86
N ASN A 186 -13.56 7.23 -14.19
CA ASN A 186 -12.76 8.28 -14.83
C ASN A 186 -11.30 8.31 -14.33
N THR A 187 -10.75 7.13 -14.05
CA THR A 187 -9.37 7.00 -13.57
C THR A 187 -8.41 7.45 -14.66
N VAL A 188 -7.39 8.22 -14.28
CA VAL A 188 -6.33 8.69 -15.19
C VAL A 188 -4.99 8.10 -14.75
N TYR A 189 -4.02 7.99 -15.67
CA TYR A 189 -2.76 7.26 -15.45
C TYR A 189 -1.53 8.13 -15.70
N GLY A 190 -0.58 8.12 -14.76
CA GLY A 190 0.67 8.87 -14.78
C GLY A 190 1.87 7.95 -14.98
N LEU A 191 2.99 8.21 -14.30
CA LEU A 191 4.14 7.30 -14.33
C LEU A 191 3.99 6.24 -13.23
N GLY A 192 3.34 5.12 -13.57
CA GLY A 192 3.09 4.01 -12.64
C GLY A 192 2.12 4.30 -11.50
N ILE A 193 1.33 5.36 -11.64
CA ILE A 193 0.37 5.77 -10.63
C ILE A 193 -0.95 6.16 -11.29
N THR A 194 -2.05 5.86 -10.62
CA THR A 194 -3.38 6.31 -11.01
C THR A 194 -3.84 7.47 -10.14
N ARG A 195 -4.71 8.32 -10.70
CA ARG A 195 -5.54 9.25 -9.93
C ARG A 195 -7.00 8.91 -10.14
N ARG A 196 -7.74 8.78 -9.04
CA ARG A 196 -9.18 8.49 -9.03
C ARG A 196 -9.88 9.26 -7.92
N ASN A 197 -11.09 9.73 -8.18
CA ASN A 197 -11.89 10.41 -7.16
C ASN A 197 -12.69 9.41 -6.31
N TYR A 198 -12.65 9.60 -4.99
CA TYR A 198 -13.41 8.85 -4.01
C TYR A 198 -14.19 9.83 -3.15
N VAL A 199 -15.52 9.84 -3.29
CA VAL A 199 -16.44 10.67 -2.49
C VAL A 199 -16.01 12.15 -2.38
N GLY A 200 -15.46 12.71 -3.46
CA GLY A 200 -15.00 14.11 -3.52
C GLY A 200 -13.51 14.32 -3.26
N PHE A 201 -12.78 13.30 -2.82
CA PHE A 201 -11.33 13.37 -2.59
C PHE A 201 -10.56 12.67 -3.70
N ASP A 202 -9.54 13.33 -4.23
CA ASP A 202 -8.65 12.69 -5.21
C ASP A 202 -7.64 11.79 -4.50
N GLY A 203 -7.66 10.50 -4.85
CA GLY A 203 -6.70 9.50 -4.41
C GLY A 203 -5.63 9.24 -5.46
N TYR A 204 -4.38 9.22 -5.03
CA TYR A 204 -3.19 8.93 -5.85
C TYR A 204 -2.65 7.57 -5.42
N GLY A 205 -2.69 6.59 -6.31
CA GLY A 205 -2.54 5.20 -5.91
C GLY A 205 -2.52 4.20 -7.05
N HIS A 206 -2.61 2.93 -6.72
CA HIS A 206 -2.75 1.87 -7.72
C HIS A 206 -3.51 0.67 -7.14
N GLY A 207 -4.20 -0.06 -8.02
CA GLY A 207 -4.76 -1.38 -7.72
C GLY A 207 -3.76 -2.50 -8.08
N GLY A 208 -3.99 -3.72 -7.66
CA GLY A 208 -3.17 -4.86 -8.07
C GLY A 208 -3.98 -6.14 -8.03
N ASP A 209 -3.83 -6.96 -9.07
CA ASP A 209 -4.65 -8.16 -9.28
C ASP A 209 -3.77 -9.31 -9.82
N ILE A 210 -3.33 -10.19 -8.91
CA ILE A 210 -2.65 -11.45 -9.24
C ILE A 210 -3.23 -12.53 -8.33
N SER A 211 -4.51 -12.87 -8.56
CA SER A 211 -5.36 -13.73 -7.73
C SER A 211 -5.65 -13.21 -6.32
N TYR A 212 -4.72 -12.50 -5.68
CA TYR A 212 -5.01 -11.56 -4.62
C TYR A 212 -5.40 -10.21 -5.23
N ALA A 213 -6.21 -9.45 -4.50
CA ALA A 213 -6.52 -8.07 -4.83
C ALA A 213 -5.87 -7.11 -3.83
N ALA A 214 -5.31 -6.02 -4.31
CA ALA A 214 -4.78 -4.96 -3.47
C ALA A 214 -5.16 -3.58 -4.02
N SER A 215 -5.27 -2.60 -3.14
CA SER A 215 -5.47 -1.20 -3.50
C SER A 215 -4.82 -0.31 -2.47
N ALA A 216 -4.00 0.64 -2.90
CA ALA A 216 -3.39 1.61 -2.01
C ALA A 216 -3.42 3.00 -2.63
N TYR A 217 -3.97 3.96 -1.89
CA TYR A 217 -4.16 5.34 -2.34
C TYR A 217 -3.81 6.33 -1.22
N TYR A 218 -3.12 7.40 -1.58
CA TYR A 218 -2.89 8.58 -0.74
C TYR A 218 -3.84 9.71 -1.14
N PHE A 219 -4.41 10.37 -0.13
CA PHE A 219 -5.40 11.45 -0.28
C PHE A 219 -4.80 12.74 0.31
N PRO A 220 -4.21 13.62 -0.52
CA PRO A 220 -3.46 14.79 -0.03
C PRO A 220 -4.33 15.79 0.74
N ASP A 221 -5.60 15.95 0.36
CA ASP A 221 -6.53 16.87 1.05
C ASP A 221 -6.78 16.48 2.52
N LEU A 222 -6.56 15.20 2.85
CA LEU A 222 -6.75 14.64 4.18
C LEU A 222 -5.43 14.20 4.83
N ASP A 223 -4.32 14.30 4.10
CA ASP A 223 -3.00 13.73 4.45
C ASP A 223 -3.07 12.29 5.00
N VAL A 224 -3.82 11.42 4.30
CA VAL A 224 -4.03 10.03 4.73
C VAL A 224 -3.79 9.06 3.59
N SER A 225 -3.15 7.93 3.89
CA SER A 225 -3.06 6.78 3.00
C SER A 225 -3.99 5.65 3.44
N VAL A 226 -4.68 5.02 2.50
CA VAL A 226 -5.53 3.86 2.73
C VAL A 226 -5.02 2.70 1.89
N SER A 227 -4.87 1.53 2.52
CA SER A 227 -4.54 0.27 1.87
C SER A 227 -5.60 -0.77 2.19
N VAL A 228 -6.04 -1.51 1.17
CA VAL A 228 -7.01 -2.62 1.28
C VAL A 228 -6.44 -3.80 0.51
N MET A 229 -6.42 -4.97 1.13
CA MET A 229 -5.97 -6.23 0.54
C MET A 229 -7.05 -7.29 0.75
N ASP A 230 -7.25 -8.13 -0.25
CA ASP A 230 -8.21 -9.24 -0.23
C ASP A 230 -7.56 -10.52 -0.77
N ASN A 231 -7.87 -11.63 -0.11
CA ASN A 231 -7.38 -12.97 -0.42
C ASN A 231 -8.49 -13.90 -0.94
N ASP A 232 -9.69 -13.37 -1.18
CA ASP A 232 -10.74 -13.96 -2.01
C ASP A 232 -10.47 -13.62 -3.48
N GLY A 233 -10.02 -14.60 -4.27
CA GLY A 233 -9.70 -14.41 -5.68
C GLY A 233 -10.89 -14.24 -6.60
N THR A 234 -12.12 -14.12 -6.06
CA THR A 234 -13.28 -13.63 -6.81
C THR A 234 -13.44 -12.11 -6.73
N ILE A 235 -12.68 -11.45 -5.84
CA ILE A 235 -12.63 -10.00 -5.66
C ILE A 235 -11.45 -9.44 -6.45
N ILE A 236 -11.67 -8.31 -7.12
CA ILE A 236 -10.60 -7.55 -7.78
C ILE A 236 -10.44 -6.17 -7.16
N SER A 237 -9.30 -5.52 -7.40
CA SER A 237 -8.94 -4.23 -6.82
C SER A 237 -9.99 -3.13 -7.06
N TRP A 238 -10.75 -3.21 -8.16
CA TRP A 238 -11.84 -2.27 -8.45
C TRP A 238 -13.01 -2.38 -7.47
N ASP A 239 -13.25 -3.56 -6.90
CA ASP A 239 -14.30 -3.83 -5.91
C ASP A 239 -13.99 -3.22 -4.53
N HIS A 240 -12.74 -2.81 -4.29
CA HIS A 240 -12.35 -2.10 -3.06
C HIS A 240 -12.89 -0.67 -2.99
N ALA A 241 -13.41 -0.11 -4.10
CA ALA A 241 -13.78 1.31 -4.14
C ALA A 241 -14.86 1.73 -3.13
N PRO A 242 -15.93 0.95 -2.88
CA PRO A 242 -16.89 1.25 -1.83
C PRO A 242 -16.29 1.15 -0.42
N ILE A 243 -15.31 0.26 -0.21
CA ILE A 243 -14.61 0.10 1.08
C ILE A 243 -13.77 1.34 1.35
N ILE A 244 -12.92 1.74 0.41
CA ILE A 244 -12.10 2.96 0.51
C ILE A 244 -12.99 4.18 0.74
N SER A 245 -14.07 4.32 -0.03
CA SER A 245 -15.02 5.42 0.12
C SER A 245 -15.62 5.49 1.54
N ARG A 246 -15.99 4.34 2.12
CA ARG A 246 -16.54 4.27 3.49
C ARG A 246 -15.48 4.61 4.54
N LEU A 247 -14.24 4.14 4.36
CA LEU A 247 -13.14 4.48 5.26
C LEU A 247 -12.87 6.00 5.26
N LEU A 248 -12.87 6.63 4.08
CA LEU A 248 -12.71 8.09 3.97
C LEU A 248 -13.85 8.86 4.61
N LEU A 249 -15.11 8.44 4.38
CA LEU A 249 -16.26 9.08 5.02
C LEU A 249 -16.21 8.95 6.55
N ALA A 250 -15.83 7.77 7.06
CA ALA A 250 -15.68 7.53 8.49
C ALA A 250 -14.54 8.37 9.09
N TYR A 251 -13.39 8.42 8.42
CA TYR A 251 -12.24 9.23 8.84
C TYR A 251 -12.58 10.72 8.83
N ASN A 252 -13.15 11.24 7.75
CA ASN A 252 -13.52 12.64 7.63
C ASN A 252 -14.58 13.04 8.66
N TRP A 253 -15.58 12.19 8.91
CA TRP A 253 -16.54 12.40 9.99
C TRP A 253 -15.84 12.45 11.35
N TYR A 254 -14.93 11.50 11.63
CA TYR A 254 -14.20 11.48 12.88
C TYR A 254 -13.33 12.74 13.06
N ALA A 255 -12.54 13.11 12.06
CA ALA A 255 -11.70 14.31 12.08
C ALA A 255 -12.50 15.59 12.33
N ALA A 256 -13.69 15.71 11.72
CA ALA A 256 -14.58 16.85 11.93
C ALA A 256 -15.22 16.90 13.33
N ASN A 257 -15.46 15.76 13.97
CA ASN A 257 -16.14 15.68 15.28
C ASN A 257 -15.17 15.54 16.47
N PHE A 258 -13.92 15.15 16.22
CA PHE A 258 -12.88 14.96 17.22
C PHE A 258 -11.56 15.64 16.79
N PRO A 259 -11.57 16.96 16.52
CA PRO A 259 -10.41 17.66 15.99
C PRO A 259 -9.24 17.59 16.98
N VAL A 260 -8.11 17.03 16.56
CA VAL A 260 -6.86 17.05 17.34
C VAL A 260 -6.52 18.52 17.59
N PRO A 261 -6.39 18.98 18.85
CA PRO A 261 -6.04 20.37 19.13
C PRO A 261 -4.75 20.70 18.40
N THR A 262 -4.83 21.58 17.41
CA THR A 262 -3.64 22.21 16.83
C THR A 262 -2.93 22.93 17.96
N THR A 263 -1.63 22.72 18.07
CA THR A 263 -0.78 22.97 19.24
C THR A 263 -0.55 24.45 19.57
N GLU A 264 -1.54 25.31 19.39
CA GLU A 264 -1.58 26.67 19.90
C GLU A 264 -2.97 26.96 20.48
N GLU A 265 -3.26 26.42 21.68
CA GLU A 265 -3.96 27.15 22.75
C GLU A 265 -3.94 26.30 24.03
N GLN A 266 -2.94 26.57 24.87
CA GLN A 266 -2.65 25.96 26.19
C GLN A 266 -1.98 24.58 26.13
N ALA A 267 -0.70 24.54 26.52
CA ALA A 267 -0.01 23.29 26.79
C ALA A 267 -0.64 22.63 28.02
N SER A 268 -1.16 21.42 27.85
CA SER A 268 -1.55 20.55 28.96
C SER A 268 -0.40 20.43 29.97
N ALA A 269 -0.71 20.47 31.27
CA ALA A 269 0.29 20.19 32.29
C ALA A 269 0.58 18.69 32.40
N LEU A 270 -0.17 17.83 31.70
CA LEU A 270 0.13 16.41 31.53
C LEU A 270 0.90 16.14 30.24
N SER A 271 1.88 15.25 30.35
CA SER A 271 2.63 14.68 29.22
C SER A 271 2.66 13.16 29.33
N PHE A 272 2.59 12.48 28.18
CA PHE A 272 2.48 11.03 28.10
C PHE A 272 3.71 10.46 27.39
N TYR A 273 4.42 9.57 28.06
CA TYR A 273 5.65 8.97 27.55
C TYR A 273 5.49 7.44 27.51
N PRO A 274 5.31 6.84 26.33
CA PRO A 274 5.33 5.40 26.21
C PRO A 274 6.74 4.89 26.55
N ASN A 275 6.81 3.88 27.42
CA ASN A 275 8.04 3.17 27.75
C ASN A 275 7.93 1.73 27.23
N PRO A 276 8.30 1.48 25.97
CA PRO A 276 8.17 0.17 25.35
C PRO A 276 9.05 -0.89 26.01
N ILE A 277 10.15 -0.51 26.66
CA ILE A 277 11.06 -1.46 27.34
C ILE A 277 10.40 -2.07 28.58
N GLN A 278 9.63 -1.27 29.33
CA GLN A 278 8.96 -1.72 30.55
C GLN A 278 7.47 -2.05 30.31
N GLU A 279 6.99 -1.87 29.09
CA GLU A 279 5.58 -2.01 28.71
C GLU A 279 4.65 -1.15 29.58
N GLU A 280 5.09 0.08 29.87
CA GLU A 280 4.36 1.04 30.69
C GLU A 280 4.05 2.31 29.89
N LEU A 281 2.97 2.99 30.27
CA LEU A 281 2.73 4.37 29.91
C LEU A 281 3.05 5.26 31.12
N TRP A 282 4.00 6.17 30.95
CA TRP A 282 4.33 7.16 31.98
C TRP A 282 3.50 8.42 31.78
N ILE A 283 2.90 8.90 32.86
CA ILE A 283 2.05 10.08 32.89
C ILE A 283 2.76 11.11 33.78
N ALA A 284 3.44 12.05 33.14
CA ALA A 284 4.19 13.10 33.81
C ALA A 284 3.38 14.39 33.94
N GLY A 285 3.80 15.24 34.89
CA GLY A 285 3.26 16.57 35.06
C GLY A 285 2.16 16.69 36.13
N ASN A 286 1.41 17.81 36.12
CA ASN A 286 0.50 18.14 37.23
C ASN A 286 -0.86 17.43 37.13
N ARG A 287 -0.93 16.24 37.72
CA ARG A 287 -2.13 15.40 37.77
C ARG A 287 -3.26 15.93 38.66
N SER A 288 -2.99 16.88 39.57
CA SER A 288 -4.02 17.36 40.51
C SER A 288 -5.16 18.11 39.83
N ASN A 289 -4.88 18.73 38.69
CA ASN A 289 -5.85 19.56 37.95
C ASN A 289 -6.61 18.76 36.89
N CYS A 290 -6.28 17.48 36.72
CA CYS A 290 -6.92 16.61 35.76
C CYS A 290 -8.11 15.88 36.42
N SER A 291 -9.32 16.20 35.99
CA SER A 291 -10.56 15.66 36.55
C SER A 291 -10.96 14.32 35.95
N ARG A 292 -10.50 14.02 34.73
CA ARG A 292 -10.78 12.78 34.01
C ARG A 292 -9.66 12.46 33.01
N LEU A 293 -9.26 11.20 32.91
CA LEU A 293 -8.42 10.66 31.83
C LEU A 293 -9.03 9.35 31.32
N GLU A 294 -9.23 9.22 30.02
CA GLU A 294 -9.70 8.01 29.35
C GLU A 294 -8.76 7.63 28.20
N ILE A 295 -8.54 6.34 28.01
CA ILE A 295 -7.64 5.79 26.99
C ILE A 295 -8.40 4.75 26.17
N PHE A 296 -8.37 4.87 24.85
CA PHE A 296 -9.11 4.04 23.89
C PHE A 296 -8.15 3.41 22.88
N ASP A 297 -8.45 2.21 22.41
CA ASP A 297 -7.75 1.58 21.30
C ASP A 297 -8.26 2.05 19.93
N ALA A 298 -7.57 1.60 18.87
CA ALA A 298 -7.91 1.81 17.47
C ALA A 298 -9.38 1.52 17.09
N GLN A 299 -10.08 0.67 17.85
CA GLN A 299 -11.49 0.29 17.62
C GLN A 299 -12.47 1.06 18.52
N GLY A 300 -12.00 2.06 19.28
CA GLY A 300 -12.80 2.85 20.20
C GLY A 300 -13.15 2.12 21.50
N ARG A 301 -12.53 0.96 21.80
CA ARG A 301 -12.74 0.26 23.07
C ARG A 301 -11.89 0.91 24.14
N ARG A 302 -12.49 1.20 25.29
CA ARG A 302 -11.82 1.85 26.42
C ARG A 302 -10.92 0.87 27.16
N GLN A 303 -9.62 1.18 27.19
CA GLN A 303 -8.58 0.39 27.85
C GLN A 303 -8.38 0.80 29.31
N ALA A 304 -8.49 2.11 29.60
CA ALA A 304 -8.36 2.63 30.95
C ALA A 304 -9.18 3.91 31.15
N ALA A 305 -9.59 4.16 32.40
CA ALA A 305 -10.27 5.38 32.82
C ALA A 305 -9.89 5.74 34.26
N PHE A 306 -9.62 7.02 34.50
CA PHE A 306 -9.25 7.54 35.81
C PHE A 306 -10.05 8.80 36.12
N SER A 307 -10.46 8.93 37.39
CA SER A 307 -11.09 10.14 37.92
C SER A 307 -10.05 11.03 38.62
N ALA A 308 -10.47 12.23 39.01
CA ALA A 308 -9.67 13.17 39.79
C ALA A 308 -8.95 12.49 40.97
N GLY A 309 -7.63 12.72 41.08
CA GLY A 309 -6.80 12.15 42.15
C GLY A 309 -6.46 10.66 42.03
N GLN A 310 -6.92 9.98 40.97
CA GLN A 310 -6.66 8.55 40.74
C GLN A 310 -5.72 8.28 39.56
N ILE A 311 -5.26 9.32 38.86
CA ILE A 311 -4.38 9.19 37.70
C ILE A 311 -2.99 8.74 38.17
N PRO A 312 -2.54 7.53 37.80
CA PRO A 312 -1.27 7.01 38.26
C PRO A 312 -0.10 7.72 37.58
N GLU A 313 1.11 7.54 38.09
CA GLU A 313 2.33 7.99 37.39
C GLU A 313 2.70 7.05 36.26
N ARG A 314 2.38 5.78 36.44
CA ARG A 314 2.71 4.68 35.54
C ARG A 314 1.49 3.81 35.39
N LEU A 315 1.18 3.48 34.15
CA LEU A 315 0.10 2.60 33.80
C LEU A 315 0.68 1.36 33.11
N ASP A 316 0.34 0.19 33.66
CA ASP A 316 0.73 -1.09 33.08
C ASP A 316 -0.03 -1.28 31.74
N ALA A 317 0.73 -1.33 30.64
CA ALA A 317 0.22 -1.48 29.29
C ALA A 317 0.57 -2.86 28.69
N ARG A 318 1.04 -3.82 29.49
CA ARG A 318 1.45 -5.16 29.01
C ARG A 318 0.33 -5.90 28.30
N ARG A 319 -0.90 -5.75 28.80
CA ARG A 319 -2.08 -6.41 28.23
C ARG A 319 -2.70 -5.66 27.04
N TRP A 320 -2.18 -4.49 26.71
CA TRP A 320 -2.68 -3.71 25.58
C TRP A 320 -2.05 -4.27 24.30
N PRO A 321 -2.84 -4.58 23.26
CA PRO A 321 -2.29 -4.99 21.96
C PRO A 321 -1.33 -3.95 21.38
N ALA A 322 -0.44 -4.34 20.47
CA ALA A 322 0.25 -3.36 19.62
C ALA A 322 -0.78 -2.56 18.80
N GLY A 323 -0.51 -1.27 18.56
CA GLY A 323 -1.38 -0.40 17.77
C GLY A 323 -1.50 1.03 18.29
N LEU A 324 -2.43 1.76 17.67
CA LEU A 324 -2.72 3.17 17.98
C LEU A 324 -3.70 3.30 19.15
N TYR A 325 -3.40 4.23 20.05
CA TYR A 325 -4.22 4.58 21.21
C TYR A 325 -4.54 6.07 21.23
N TRP A 326 -5.78 6.41 21.58
CA TRP A 326 -6.23 7.78 21.82
C TRP A 326 -6.41 8.04 23.31
N LEU A 327 -5.87 9.15 23.76
CA LEU A 327 -5.97 9.62 25.13
C LEU A 327 -6.82 10.87 25.12
N ARG A 328 -7.78 10.94 26.04
CA ARG A 328 -8.67 12.09 26.23
C ARG A 328 -8.68 12.43 27.71
N TRP A 329 -8.38 13.67 28.06
CA TRP A 329 -8.41 14.12 29.45
C TRP A 329 -9.02 15.49 29.61
N ILE A 330 -9.50 15.78 30.83
CA ILE A 330 -10.02 17.09 31.20
C ILE A 330 -9.11 17.68 32.26
N GLU A 331 -8.43 18.78 31.93
CA GLU A 331 -7.58 19.53 32.84
C GLU A 331 -8.15 20.94 33.04
N ALA A 332 -8.34 21.36 34.30
CA ALA A 332 -8.90 22.67 34.65
C ALA A 332 -10.24 23.01 33.94
N GLY A 333 -11.04 21.99 33.60
CA GLY A 333 -12.32 22.15 32.90
C GLY A 333 -12.22 22.22 31.38
N GLN A 334 -11.01 22.17 30.82
CA GLN A 334 -10.77 22.07 29.39
C GLN A 334 -10.43 20.65 28.98
N GLU A 335 -10.79 20.28 27.76
CA GLU A 335 -10.55 18.96 27.22
C GLU A 335 -9.32 18.95 26.31
N PHE A 336 -8.50 17.93 26.48
CA PHE A 336 -7.28 17.70 25.72
C PHE A 336 -7.27 16.28 25.16
N GLN A 337 -6.52 16.08 24.08
CA GLN A 337 -6.31 14.76 23.50
C GLN A 337 -4.91 14.59 22.91
N ALA A 338 -4.47 13.33 22.84
CA ALA A 338 -3.20 12.91 22.27
C ALA A 338 -3.31 11.49 21.70
N THR A 339 -2.39 11.15 20.81
CA THR A 339 -2.24 9.80 20.25
C THR A 339 -0.92 9.18 20.70
N LEU A 340 -0.93 7.86 20.94
CA LEU A 340 0.25 7.07 21.25
C LEU A 340 0.26 5.81 20.38
N VAL A 341 1.45 5.39 19.95
CA VAL A 341 1.67 4.12 19.28
C VAL A 341 2.35 3.18 20.27
N LYS A 342 1.80 1.98 20.44
CA LYS A 342 2.48 0.85 21.06
C LYS A 342 2.98 -0.06 19.94
N GLU A 343 4.30 -0.10 19.75
CA GLU A 343 4.97 -1.03 18.84
C GLU A 343 4.96 -2.46 19.38
#